data_AF-A0AAV4G751-F1
#
_entry.id   AF-A0AAV4G751-F1
#
_cell.length_a   1.000
_cell.length_b   1.000
_cell.length_c   1.000
_cell.angle_alpha   90.00
_cell.angle_beta   90.00
_cell.angle_gamma   90.00
#
_symmetry.space_group_name_H-M   'P 1'
#
loop_
_entity.id
_entity.type
_entity.pdbx_description
1 polymer ?
#
loop_
_entity_poly.entity_id
_entity_poly.type
_entity_poly.pdbx_seq_one_letter_code
_entity_poly.pdbx_strand_id
1 'polypeptide(L)'
;MSSRNRKVRVWGRFRPTTNFANENIEILNDSKSVNVHLRRDPKKGVVNNQILDWSFKLDGIFNNADQEVVYSTVASDIVSGALDGYNGTMMCYGQTGAGKTFTMTGATESYRHRGLIPRAISQLFRQIEDRLEYSITVRVSYMEIYNEGMFDLLGQLPEAAWNSATSGNRDLFATPDPMVVTENQDGVFVKGLSCHLAQNEEEALNLLFEGETNRSIAAHQLNKQSSRSHCIFTVYLESRSRTQSNAKYTVSKLNFVDLAGSERLSKTKSEGKTKEEAMYINKSLSFLEQVVIALASRSRDHVPFRQSKLTHYLKDSIGGNCNTLLIANMWGDRPQIEETVSTMRFATRMMCVASEPCINEVYDPALLVKKLQREIQHLKSELAMHDTLTNRSMISYDPLSEQQKYEIRTQVQRFLDGSLDEIDIVNLRQIVGTFETFKDMYNDMEKEMEARLREKYMLVDKTDPASIAAAQQRLEDLMNLEQGTDFMEVPATSASMSFNT
;
A
#
# COMPACT_ATOMS: atom_id res chain seq x y z
N MET A 1 -21.06 6.86 10.73
CA MET A 1 -20.93 5.80 11.76
C MET A 1 -19.56 5.93 12.40
N SER A 2 -19.48 6.00 13.72
CA SER A 2 -18.23 6.21 14.47
C SER A 2 -17.19 5.15 14.13
N SER A 3 -16.08 5.53 13.47
CA SER A 3 -14.89 4.69 13.38
C SER A 3 -14.27 4.64 14.78
N ARG A 4 -14.73 3.71 15.61
CA ARG A 4 -14.00 3.38 16.83
C ARG A 4 -12.67 2.82 16.40
N ASN A 5 -11.62 3.61 16.60
CA ASN A 5 -10.23 3.21 16.38
C ASN A 5 -10.01 1.85 17.07
N ARG A 6 -9.84 0.78 16.30
CA ARG A 6 -9.69 -0.57 16.86
C ARG A 6 -8.25 -0.72 17.31
N LYS A 7 -8.01 -1.37 18.44
CA LYS A 7 -6.64 -1.69 18.86
C LYS A 7 -6.26 -3.06 18.32
N VAL A 8 -4.97 -3.31 18.16
CA VAL A 8 -4.46 -4.67 17.88
C VAL A 8 -4.91 -5.60 18.99
N ARG A 9 -5.53 -6.73 18.63
CA ARG A 9 -5.92 -7.77 19.60
C ARG A 9 -4.69 -8.59 19.95
N VAL A 10 -4.50 -8.88 21.23
CA VAL A 10 -3.33 -9.62 21.72
C VAL A 10 -3.75 -10.69 22.71
N TRP A 11 -3.40 -11.93 22.39
CA TRP A 11 -3.69 -13.11 23.22
C TRP A 11 -2.40 -13.81 23.64
N GLY A 12 -2.32 -14.17 24.91
CA GLY A 12 -1.23 -15.03 25.41
C GLY A 12 -1.55 -16.50 25.15
N ARG A 13 -0.56 -17.30 24.76
CA ARG A 13 -0.70 -18.77 24.71
C ARG A 13 0.49 -19.44 25.38
N PHE A 14 0.24 -20.07 26.53
CA PHE A 14 1.22 -20.94 27.16
C PHE A 14 1.29 -22.27 26.43
N ARG A 15 2.50 -22.69 26.09
CA ARG A 15 2.79 -24.06 25.66
C ARG A 15 2.44 -25.02 26.80
N PRO A 16 1.73 -26.14 26.51
CA PRO A 16 1.53 -27.21 27.49
C PRO A 16 2.85 -27.80 27.99
N THR A 17 2.97 -27.96 29.30
CA THR A 17 4.17 -28.50 29.97
C THR A 17 3.78 -29.15 31.29
N THR A 18 4.47 -30.24 31.64
CA THR A 18 4.34 -30.89 32.95
C THR A 18 5.11 -30.15 34.05
N ASN A 19 6.05 -29.28 33.66
CA ASN A 19 6.96 -28.56 34.57
C ASN A 19 6.59 -27.08 34.70
N PHE A 20 5.29 -26.76 34.65
CA PHE A 20 4.81 -25.39 34.73
C PHE A 20 5.23 -24.76 36.07
N ALA A 21 5.86 -23.60 36.02
CA ALA A 21 6.41 -22.91 37.18
C ALA A 21 5.32 -22.17 37.95
N ASN A 22 4.40 -22.90 38.59
CA ASN A 22 3.27 -22.34 39.35
C ASN A 22 3.71 -21.42 40.50
N GLU A 23 4.92 -21.60 41.05
CA GLU A 23 5.48 -20.70 42.08
C GLU A 23 5.91 -19.34 41.51
N ASN A 24 6.07 -19.24 40.19
CA ASN A 24 6.60 -18.06 39.51
C ASN A 24 5.58 -17.42 38.57
N ILE A 25 4.62 -18.18 38.04
CA ILE A 25 3.63 -17.71 37.08
C ILE A 25 2.26 -18.02 37.64
N GLU A 26 1.50 -16.97 37.91
CA GLU A 26 0.12 -17.07 38.38
C GLU A 26 -0.80 -16.51 37.28
N ILE A 27 -1.65 -17.37 36.70
CA ILE A 27 -2.70 -16.96 35.77
C ILE A 27 -3.95 -16.66 36.59
N LEU A 28 -4.45 -15.43 36.55
CA LEU A 28 -5.59 -15.01 37.34
C LEU A 28 -6.92 -15.58 36.78
N ASN A 29 -7.93 -15.64 37.64
CA ASN A 29 -9.25 -16.22 37.32
C ASN A 29 -9.98 -15.51 36.16
N ASP A 30 -9.60 -14.28 35.82
CA ASP A 30 -10.18 -13.55 34.68
C ASP A 30 -9.68 -14.07 33.32
N SER A 31 -8.72 -14.99 33.30
CA SER A 31 -8.08 -15.55 32.10
C SER A 31 -7.50 -14.48 31.17
N LYS A 32 -7.15 -13.31 31.72
CA LYS A 32 -6.60 -12.15 31.00
C LYS A 32 -5.35 -11.60 31.66
N SER A 33 -5.22 -11.80 32.97
CA SER A 33 -4.11 -11.29 33.75
C SER A 33 -3.17 -12.40 34.19
N VAL A 34 -1.86 -12.10 34.16
CA VAL A 34 -0.79 -12.97 34.64
C VAL A 34 0.17 -12.19 35.51
N ASN A 35 0.46 -12.73 36.68
CA ASN A 35 1.54 -12.29 37.54
C ASN A 35 2.76 -13.18 37.33
N VAL A 36 3.94 -12.57 37.25
CA VAL A 36 5.22 -13.27 37.12
C VAL A 36 6.17 -12.80 38.21
N HIS A 37 6.65 -13.74 39.02
CA HIS A 37 7.54 -13.53 40.16
C HIS A 37 8.92 -14.12 39.88
N LEU A 38 9.94 -13.28 39.73
CA LEU A 38 11.34 -13.69 39.57
C LEU A 38 12.03 -13.77 40.94
N ARG A 39 12.52 -14.95 41.31
CA ARG A 39 13.32 -15.09 42.54
C ARG A 39 14.75 -14.56 42.33
N ARG A 40 15.25 -13.77 43.28
CA ARG A 40 16.67 -13.39 43.33
C ARG A 40 17.53 -14.63 43.50
N ASP A 41 18.62 -14.72 42.75
CA ASP A 41 19.69 -15.68 43.04
C ASP A 41 20.54 -15.12 44.18
N PRO A 42 20.48 -15.70 45.40
CA PRO A 42 21.24 -15.20 46.54
C PRO A 42 22.76 -15.30 46.32
N LYS A 43 23.23 -16.11 45.37
CA LYS A 43 24.66 -16.26 45.04
C LYS A 43 25.21 -15.12 44.17
N LYS A 44 24.35 -14.29 43.57
CA LYS A 44 24.78 -13.20 42.68
C LYS A 44 25.08 -11.87 43.38
N GLY A 45 24.95 -11.77 44.70
CA GLY A 45 25.62 -10.81 45.60
C GLY A 45 25.46 -9.30 45.38
N VAL A 46 24.94 -8.85 44.23
CA VAL A 46 24.81 -7.44 43.88
C VAL A 46 23.36 -7.03 44.12
N VAL A 47 23.16 -6.00 44.94
CA VAL A 47 21.87 -5.32 45.07
C VAL A 47 21.53 -4.71 43.72
N ASN A 48 20.77 -5.45 42.90
CA ASN A 48 20.24 -4.93 41.65
C ASN A 48 18.82 -4.39 41.90
N ASN A 49 18.53 -3.20 41.39
CA ASN A 49 17.19 -2.60 41.44
C ASN A 49 16.27 -3.22 40.36
N GLN A 50 16.46 -4.51 40.05
CA GLN A 50 15.68 -5.20 39.04
C GLN A 50 14.26 -5.45 39.55
N ILE A 51 13.28 -5.11 38.72
CA ILE A 51 11.86 -5.43 38.97
C ILE A 51 11.72 -6.95 38.91
N LEU A 52 11.33 -7.54 40.03
CA LEU A 52 11.18 -8.98 40.20
C LEU A 52 9.75 -9.44 39.94
N ASP A 53 8.78 -8.58 40.25
CA ASP A 53 7.36 -8.88 40.13
C ASP A 53 6.76 -8.09 38.99
N TRP A 54 6.12 -8.80 38.07
CA TRP A 54 5.48 -8.23 36.89
C TRP A 54 4.01 -8.65 36.86
N SER A 55 3.13 -7.71 36.53
CA SER A 55 1.71 -7.99 36.27
C SER A 55 1.38 -7.56 34.85
N PHE A 56 0.84 -8.48 34.07
CA PHE A 56 0.45 -8.25 32.68
C PHE A 56 -1.06 -8.46 32.52
N LYS A 57 -1.66 -7.72 31.59
CA LYS A 57 -3.06 -7.90 31.19
C LYS A 57 -3.15 -7.87 29.67
N LEU A 58 -3.71 -8.93 29.09
CA LEU A 58 -3.93 -9.10 27.66
C LEU A 58 -5.45 -9.20 27.38
N ASP A 59 -5.84 -9.38 26.10
CA ASP A 59 -7.26 -9.59 25.76
C ASP A 59 -7.77 -10.96 26.22
N GLY A 60 -6.86 -11.94 26.33
CA GLY A 60 -7.11 -13.26 26.88
C GLY A 60 -5.86 -14.13 26.89
N ILE A 61 -5.91 -15.23 27.65
CA ILE A 61 -4.78 -16.12 27.89
C ILE A 61 -5.24 -17.57 27.76
N PHE A 62 -4.59 -18.29 26.86
CA PHE A 62 -4.74 -19.73 26.70
C PHE A 62 -3.70 -20.45 27.56
N ASN A 63 -4.17 -21.35 28.41
CA ASN A 63 -3.34 -22.31 29.12
C ASN A 63 -3.86 -23.72 28.83
N ASN A 64 -3.01 -24.60 28.33
CA ASN A 64 -3.39 -25.96 27.92
C ASN A 64 -4.58 -26.03 26.94
N ALA A 65 -4.74 -25.00 26.10
CA ALA A 65 -5.85 -24.94 25.14
C ALA A 65 -5.55 -25.70 23.85
N ASP A 66 -6.55 -26.48 23.40
CA ASP A 66 -6.55 -27.17 22.12
C ASP A 66 -6.62 -26.19 20.94
N GLN A 67 -6.14 -26.64 19.77
CA GLN A 67 -6.05 -25.80 18.57
C GLN A 67 -7.40 -25.25 18.10
N GLU A 68 -8.46 -26.03 18.27
CA GLU A 68 -9.82 -25.64 17.90
C GLU A 68 -10.34 -24.48 18.76
N VAL A 69 -10.10 -24.53 20.06
CA VAL A 69 -10.47 -23.46 21.00
C VAL A 69 -9.71 -22.19 20.65
N VAL A 70 -8.39 -22.30 20.39
CA VAL A 70 -7.58 -21.15 19.96
C VAL A 70 -8.15 -20.56 18.67
N TYR A 71 -8.36 -21.37 17.64
CA TYR A 71 -8.85 -20.91 16.34
C TYR A 71 -10.22 -20.22 16.43
N SER A 72 -11.20 -20.89 17.04
CA SER A 72 -12.58 -20.37 17.17
C SER A 72 -12.63 -19.06 17.96
N THR A 73 -11.76 -18.90 18.97
CA THR A 73 -11.77 -17.72 19.83
C THR A 73 -11.12 -16.49 19.18
N VAL A 74 -10.03 -16.66 18.42
CA VAL A 74 -9.24 -15.49 17.96
C VAL A 74 -9.18 -15.29 16.45
N ALA A 75 -9.30 -16.37 15.66
CA ALA A 75 -9.04 -16.34 14.23
C ALA A 75 -10.31 -16.32 13.38
N SER A 76 -11.38 -16.99 13.81
CA SER A 76 -12.59 -17.20 13.01
C SER A 76 -13.20 -15.89 12.48
N ASP A 77 -13.32 -14.86 13.34
CA ASP A 77 -13.84 -13.54 12.94
C ASP A 77 -12.96 -12.83 11.90
N ILE A 78 -11.64 -13.02 11.96
CA ILE A 78 -10.70 -12.38 11.02
C ILE A 78 -10.87 -13.02 9.64
N VAL A 79 -11.05 -14.34 9.59
CA VAL A 79 -11.29 -15.07 8.33
C VAL A 79 -12.62 -14.65 7.71
N SER A 80 -13.70 -14.55 8.50
CA SER A 80 -14.99 -14.06 8.00
C SER A 80 -14.91 -12.60 7.55
N GLY A 81 -14.23 -11.74 8.30
CA GLY A 81 -13.98 -10.36 7.89
C GLY A 81 -13.18 -10.26 6.59
N ALA A 82 -12.25 -11.19 6.33
CA ALA A 82 -11.52 -11.23 5.08
C ALA A 82 -12.45 -11.52 3.88
N LEU A 83 -13.42 -12.40 4.02
CA LEU A 83 -14.44 -12.65 2.98
C LEU A 83 -15.36 -11.43 2.76
N ASP A 84 -15.52 -10.58 3.77
CA ASP A 84 -16.25 -9.31 3.67
C ASP A 84 -15.40 -8.17 3.05
N GLY A 85 -14.12 -8.42 2.76
CA GLY A 85 -13.21 -7.47 2.13
C GLY A 85 -12.31 -6.70 3.10
N TYR A 86 -12.23 -7.07 4.37
CA TYR A 86 -11.25 -6.50 5.32
C TYR A 86 -9.90 -7.21 5.23
N ASN A 87 -8.80 -6.46 5.31
CA ASN A 87 -7.49 -7.09 5.53
C ASN A 87 -7.40 -7.70 6.94
N GLY A 88 -6.69 -8.82 7.05
CA GLY A 88 -6.45 -9.51 8.30
C GLY A 88 -5.01 -9.98 8.43
N THR A 89 -4.44 -9.86 9.62
CA THR A 89 -3.08 -10.39 9.89
C THR A 89 -3.04 -11.06 11.26
N MET A 90 -2.59 -12.31 11.28
CA MET A 90 -2.37 -13.11 12.48
C MET A 90 -0.88 -13.38 12.64
N MET A 91 -0.30 -12.98 13.76
CA MET A 91 1.12 -13.12 14.03
C MET A 91 1.35 -13.99 15.26
N CYS A 92 2.32 -14.91 15.19
CA CYS A 92 2.82 -15.62 16.35
C CYS A 92 4.19 -15.06 16.75
N TYR A 93 4.35 -14.66 18.01
CA TYR A 93 5.59 -14.08 18.55
C TYR A 93 5.97 -14.74 19.87
N GLY A 94 7.27 -14.95 20.08
CA GLY A 94 7.81 -15.58 21.28
C GLY A 94 9.14 -16.28 21.01
N GLN A 95 9.77 -16.80 22.06
CA GLN A 95 11.03 -17.52 21.92
C GLN A 95 10.91 -18.80 21.07
N THR A 96 12.03 -19.30 20.58
CA THR A 96 12.13 -20.63 19.99
C THR A 96 11.64 -21.70 20.97
N GLY A 97 10.82 -22.63 20.48
CA GLY A 97 10.23 -23.69 21.30
C GLY A 97 8.99 -23.30 22.10
N ALA A 98 8.54 -22.04 22.09
CA ALA A 98 7.30 -21.60 22.77
C ALA A 98 6.02 -22.00 22.02
N GLY A 99 6.11 -22.57 20.82
CA GLY A 99 4.95 -23.09 20.07
C GLY A 99 4.35 -22.14 19.02
N LYS A 100 5.15 -21.23 18.44
CA LYS A 100 4.73 -20.34 17.34
C LYS A 100 4.26 -21.13 16.11
N THR A 101 5.14 -21.93 15.51
CA THR A 101 4.83 -22.79 14.35
C THR A 101 3.74 -23.81 14.67
N PHE A 102 3.72 -24.37 15.89
CA PHE A 102 2.61 -25.24 16.32
C PHE A 102 1.28 -24.49 16.35
N THR A 103 1.26 -23.23 16.79
CA THR A 103 0.03 -22.42 16.74
C THR A 103 -0.37 -22.12 15.30
N MET A 104 0.59 -21.73 14.47
CA MET A 104 0.33 -21.27 13.11
C MET A 104 -0.06 -22.41 12.15
N THR A 105 0.79 -23.41 12.01
CA THR A 105 0.60 -24.54 11.08
C THR A 105 0.07 -25.76 11.82
N GLY A 106 0.61 -26.03 13.02
CA GLY A 106 0.28 -27.24 13.78
C GLY A 106 0.96 -28.49 13.24
N ALA A 107 0.60 -29.65 13.80
CA ALA A 107 1.11 -30.93 13.31
C ALA A 107 0.31 -31.40 12.10
N THR A 108 1.00 -31.95 11.10
CA THR A 108 0.42 -32.40 9.83
C THR A 108 -0.26 -33.77 9.94
N GLU A 109 0.13 -34.58 10.93
CA GLU A 109 -0.29 -35.98 11.10
C GLU A 109 -1.75 -36.15 11.57
N SER A 110 -2.33 -35.16 12.25
CA SER A 110 -3.67 -35.25 12.82
C SER A 110 -4.45 -33.95 12.69
N TYR A 111 -5.70 -34.06 12.22
CA TYR A 111 -6.62 -32.93 12.10
C TYR A 111 -6.79 -32.16 13.43
N ARG A 112 -6.80 -32.87 14.57
CA ARG A 112 -6.91 -32.26 15.90
C ARG A 112 -5.79 -31.25 16.17
N HIS A 113 -4.61 -31.51 15.64
CA HIS A 113 -3.41 -30.71 15.87
C HIS A 113 -3.11 -29.66 14.81
N ARG A 114 -3.93 -29.58 13.75
CA ARG A 114 -3.88 -28.50 12.75
C ARG A 114 -4.02 -27.13 13.42
N GLY A 115 -3.13 -26.21 13.06
CA GLY A 115 -3.06 -24.86 13.59
C GLY A 115 -4.02 -23.88 12.91
N LEU A 116 -3.70 -22.59 12.98
CA LEU A 116 -4.52 -21.51 12.43
C LEU A 116 -4.68 -21.56 10.91
N ILE A 117 -3.58 -21.70 10.16
CA ILE A 117 -3.61 -21.65 8.68
C ILE A 117 -4.53 -22.73 8.10
N PRO A 118 -4.31 -24.03 8.36
CA PRO A 118 -5.15 -25.07 7.76
C PRO A 118 -6.62 -24.95 8.18
N ARG A 119 -6.92 -24.56 9.43
CA ARG A 119 -8.30 -24.33 9.88
C ARG A 119 -8.93 -23.11 9.21
N ALA A 120 -8.15 -22.06 8.97
CA ALA A 120 -8.60 -20.89 8.22
C ALA A 120 -8.94 -21.22 6.78
N ILE A 121 -8.11 -22.03 6.11
CA ILE A 121 -8.39 -22.52 4.76
C ILE A 121 -9.71 -23.30 4.74
N SER A 122 -9.90 -24.27 5.65
CA SER A 122 -11.15 -25.04 5.75
C SER A 122 -12.38 -24.15 5.99
N GLN A 123 -12.30 -23.19 6.95
CA GLN A 123 -13.42 -22.26 7.19
C GLN A 123 -13.71 -21.41 5.97
N LEU A 124 -12.66 -20.91 5.30
CA LEU A 124 -12.74 -20.00 4.18
C LEU A 124 -13.46 -20.64 2.99
N PHE A 125 -13.06 -21.83 2.56
CA PHE A 125 -13.72 -22.52 1.45
C PHE A 125 -15.15 -22.94 1.79
N ARG A 126 -15.41 -23.41 3.02
CA ARG A 126 -16.78 -23.67 3.48
C ARG A 126 -17.68 -22.43 3.39
N GLN A 127 -17.19 -21.26 3.85
CA GLN A 127 -17.97 -20.02 3.77
C GLN A 127 -18.09 -19.46 2.34
N ILE A 128 -17.16 -19.79 1.44
CA ILE A 128 -17.28 -19.45 0.02
C ILE A 128 -18.41 -20.25 -0.63
N GLU A 129 -18.54 -21.54 -0.31
CA GLU A 129 -19.63 -22.40 -0.80
C GLU A 129 -21.01 -21.88 -0.36
N ASP A 130 -21.10 -21.32 0.84
CA ASP A 130 -22.33 -20.72 1.38
C ASP A 130 -22.69 -19.35 0.74
N ARG A 131 -21.76 -18.69 0.03
CA ARG A 131 -21.90 -17.34 -0.55
C ARG A 131 -22.16 -17.37 -2.06
N LEU A 132 -23.27 -17.99 -2.46
CA LEU A 132 -23.62 -18.23 -3.87
C LEU A 132 -23.79 -16.94 -4.71
N GLU A 133 -24.11 -15.82 -4.07
CA GLU A 133 -24.26 -14.51 -4.71
C GLU A 133 -22.94 -13.82 -5.05
N TYR A 134 -21.81 -14.39 -4.63
CA TYR A 134 -20.47 -13.90 -4.91
C TYR A 134 -19.66 -14.90 -5.76
N SER A 135 -18.78 -14.35 -6.59
CA SER A 135 -17.70 -15.09 -7.24
C SER A 135 -16.41 -14.71 -6.54
N ILE A 136 -15.89 -15.63 -5.72
CA ILE A 136 -14.72 -15.40 -4.88
C ILE A 136 -13.53 -16.15 -5.49
N THR A 137 -12.46 -15.43 -5.80
CA THR A 137 -11.20 -16.00 -6.27
C THR A 137 -10.19 -16.00 -5.13
N VAL A 138 -9.59 -17.16 -4.87
CA VAL A 138 -8.59 -17.35 -3.81
C VAL A 138 -7.21 -17.54 -4.45
N ARG A 139 -6.24 -16.74 -4.03
CA ARG A 139 -4.83 -16.95 -4.40
C ARG A 139 -3.96 -17.04 -3.16
N VAL A 140 -2.83 -17.73 -3.26
CA VAL A 140 -1.91 -17.98 -2.15
C VAL A 140 -0.49 -17.61 -2.55
N SER A 141 0.24 -16.99 -1.64
CA SER A 141 1.70 -16.85 -1.72
C SER A 141 2.32 -17.28 -0.40
N TYR A 142 3.50 -17.90 -0.43
CA TYR A 142 4.23 -18.26 0.79
C TYR A 142 5.68 -17.81 0.69
N MET A 143 6.08 -16.93 1.61
CA MET A 143 7.40 -16.30 1.61
C MET A 143 8.13 -16.58 2.91
N GLU A 144 9.45 -16.74 2.81
CA GLU A 144 10.35 -16.76 3.95
C GLU A 144 11.30 -15.55 3.91
N ILE A 145 11.45 -14.87 5.04
CA ILE A 145 12.44 -13.80 5.24
C ILE A 145 13.53 -14.33 6.16
N TYR A 146 14.76 -14.40 5.65
CA TYR A 146 15.92 -14.84 6.41
C TYR A 146 17.12 -13.98 6.06
N ASN A 147 17.79 -13.45 7.09
CA ASN A 147 18.95 -12.59 6.93
C ASN A 147 18.69 -11.39 5.98
N GLU A 148 17.51 -10.76 6.09
CA GLU A 148 17.00 -9.71 5.17
C GLU A 148 16.86 -10.11 3.68
N GLY A 149 17.16 -11.37 3.34
CA GLY A 149 16.81 -11.99 2.06
C GLY A 149 15.37 -12.50 2.09
N MET A 150 14.68 -12.41 0.95
CA MET A 150 13.33 -12.94 0.77
C MET A 150 13.40 -14.12 -0.19
N PHE A 151 12.69 -15.19 0.15
CA PHE A 151 12.65 -16.44 -0.59
C PHE A 151 11.20 -16.83 -0.83
N ASP A 152 10.90 -17.18 -2.07
CA ASP A 152 9.59 -17.71 -2.44
C ASP A 152 9.56 -19.21 -2.16
N LEU A 153 8.68 -19.63 -1.25
CA LEU A 153 8.54 -21.05 -0.88
C LEU A 153 7.66 -21.83 -1.86
N LEU A 154 6.98 -21.16 -2.78
CA LEU A 154 6.17 -21.76 -3.85
C LEU A 154 6.72 -21.44 -5.25
N GLY A 155 7.91 -20.84 -5.31
CA GLY A 155 8.60 -20.61 -6.57
C GLY A 155 9.07 -21.93 -7.18
N GLN A 156 9.06 -22.03 -8.50
CA GLN A 156 9.68 -23.17 -9.19
C GLN A 156 11.16 -23.25 -8.82
N LEU A 157 11.55 -24.32 -8.14
CA LEU A 157 12.96 -24.66 -7.94
C LEU A 157 13.56 -24.89 -9.34
N PRO A 158 14.60 -24.16 -9.77
CA PRO A 158 15.21 -24.42 -11.07
C PRO A 158 15.75 -25.87 -11.11
N GLU A 159 15.40 -26.66 -12.14
CA GLU A 159 15.93 -28.03 -12.33
C GLU A 159 17.47 -28.09 -12.26
N ALA A 160 18.16 -27.02 -12.70
CA ALA A 160 19.62 -26.90 -12.63
C ALA A 160 20.18 -26.82 -11.19
N ALA A 161 19.35 -26.46 -10.21
CA ALA A 161 19.71 -26.44 -8.79
C ALA A 161 19.85 -27.86 -8.21
N TRP A 162 19.12 -28.84 -8.76
CA TRP A 162 19.21 -30.24 -8.33
C TRP A 162 20.59 -30.86 -8.63
N ASN A 163 21.19 -30.51 -9.78
CA ASN A 163 22.47 -31.05 -10.21
C ASN A 163 23.70 -30.26 -9.70
N SER A 164 23.51 -29.02 -9.20
CA SER A 164 24.59 -28.18 -8.63
C SER A 164 24.69 -28.19 -7.10
N ALA A 165 23.75 -28.84 -6.40
CA ALA A 165 23.74 -28.97 -4.94
C ALA A 165 24.94 -29.73 -4.36
N THR A 166 25.68 -30.48 -5.19
CA THR A 166 26.95 -31.13 -4.85
C THR A 166 28.15 -30.16 -4.77
N SER A 167 28.01 -28.91 -5.20
CA SER A 167 29.13 -27.97 -5.36
C SER A 167 29.15 -26.81 -4.35
N GLY A 168 28.24 -26.78 -3.36
CA GLY A 168 28.27 -25.79 -2.27
C GLY A 168 28.05 -24.33 -2.67
N ASN A 169 27.48 -24.08 -3.86
CA ASN A 169 27.28 -22.73 -4.37
C ASN A 169 25.96 -22.12 -3.86
N ARG A 170 25.99 -20.87 -3.36
CA ARG A 170 24.91 -20.25 -2.55
C ARG A 170 23.74 -19.66 -3.33
N ASP A 171 23.75 -19.71 -4.67
CA ASP A 171 22.75 -19.04 -5.53
C ASP A 171 21.52 -19.90 -5.88
N LEU A 172 21.29 -20.99 -5.16
CA LEU A 172 20.25 -22.01 -5.47
C LEU A 172 18.78 -21.51 -5.41
N PHE A 173 18.52 -20.29 -4.93
CA PHE A 173 17.18 -19.72 -4.80
C PHE A 173 17.03 -18.32 -5.44
N ALA A 174 17.96 -17.91 -6.30
CA ALA A 174 17.84 -16.62 -6.99
C ALA A 174 16.74 -16.70 -8.07
N THR A 175 15.58 -16.12 -7.79
CA THR A 175 14.61 -15.77 -8.84
C THR A 175 15.27 -14.81 -9.84
N PRO A 176 14.95 -14.87 -11.15
CA PRO A 176 15.58 -14.02 -12.18
C PRO A 176 15.53 -12.53 -11.86
N ASP A 177 14.49 -12.10 -11.13
CA ASP A 177 14.38 -10.78 -10.51
C ASP A 177 14.49 -10.91 -8.98
N PRO A 178 15.31 -10.08 -8.30
CA PRO A 178 15.33 -10.07 -6.84
C PRO A 178 13.97 -9.63 -6.30
N MET A 179 13.45 -10.34 -5.30
CA MET A 179 12.19 -9.98 -4.66
C MET A 179 12.32 -8.62 -3.96
N VAL A 180 11.35 -7.71 -4.16
CA VAL A 180 11.37 -6.36 -3.58
C VAL A 180 10.02 -5.98 -2.99
N VAL A 181 10.02 -5.60 -1.70
CA VAL A 181 8.86 -4.99 -1.04
C VAL A 181 8.58 -3.62 -1.65
N THR A 182 7.39 -3.46 -2.23
CA THR A 182 6.93 -2.27 -2.93
C THR A 182 5.63 -1.78 -2.29
N GLU A 183 5.40 -0.47 -2.37
CA GLU A 183 4.22 0.21 -1.82
C GLU A 183 3.56 1.02 -2.95
N ASN A 184 2.26 0.86 -3.14
CA ASN A 184 1.45 1.67 -4.06
C ASN A 184 0.15 2.15 -3.37
N GLN A 185 -0.80 2.69 -4.14
CA GLN A 185 -2.09 3.14 -3.62
C GLN A 185 -2.94 2.00 -3.04
N ASP A 186 -2.70 0.75 -3.46
CA ASP A 186 -3.41 -0.45 -3.02
C ASP A 186 -2.77 -1.12 -1.79
N GLY A 187 -1.63 -0.60 -1.33
CA GLY A 187 -0.90 -1.08 -0.14
C GLY A 187 0.47 -1.69 -0.46
N VAL A 188 0.94 -2.55 0.45
CA VAL A 188 2.27 -3.18 0.38
C VAL A 188 2.21 -4.60 -0.18
N PHE A 189 3.04 -4.84 -1.20
CA PHE A 189 3.20 -6.12 -1.87
C PHE A 189 4.68 -6.42 -2.18
N VAL A 190 4.97 -7.64 -2.64
CA VAL A 190 6.33 -8.07 -2.99
C VAL A 190 6.38 -8.35 -4.49
N LYS A 191 7.13 -7.55 -5.22
CA LYS A 191 7.43 -7.83 -6.64
C LYS A 191 8.32 -9.07 -6.71
N GLY A 192 7.97 -10.01 -7.59
CA GLY A 192 8.71 -11.26 -7.79
C GLY A 192 8.27 -12.42 -6.87
N LEU A 193 7.32 -12.20 -5.96
CA LEU A 193 6.71 -13.28 -5.19
C LEU A 193 5.63 -13.97 -6.04
N SER A 194 5.71 -15.29 -6.20
CA SER A 194 4.68 -16.08 -6.88
C SER A 194 3.35 -16.03 -6.14
N CYS A 195 2.27 -16.06 -6.92
CA CYS A 195 0.90 -16.01 -6.42
C CYS A 195 0.09 -17.05 -7.18
N HIS A 196 -0.26 -18.12 -6.49
CA HIS A 196 -0.86 -19.33 -7.06
C HIS A 196 -2.37 -19.33 -6.85
N LEU A 197 -3.14 -19.70 -7.86
CA LEU A 197 -4.59 -19.87 -7.75
C LEU A 197 -4.88 -21.15 -6.95
N ALA A 198 -5.82 -21.07 -6.00
CA ALA A 198 -6.34 -22.25 -5.30
C ALA A 198 -7.85 -22.32 -5.54
N GLN A 199 -8.29 -23.35 -6.27
CA GLN A 199 -9.70 -23.49 -6.67
C GLN A 199 -10.57 -24.12 -5.57
N ASN A 200 -9.96 -24.87 -4.66
CA ASN A 200 -10.62 -25.59 -3.58
C ASN A 200 -9.72 -25.70 -2.33
N GLU A 201 -10.29 -26.21 -1.23
CA GLU A 201 -9.58 -26.41 0.03
C GLU A 201 -8.34 -27.29 -0.14
N GLU A 202 -8.43 -28.37 -0.92
CA GLU A 202 -7.35 -29.34 -1.10
C GLU A 202 -6.14 -28.69 -1.76
N GLU A 203 -6.33 -27.94 -2.85
CA GLU A 203 -5.26 -27.21 -3.54
C GLU A 203 -4.57 -26.19 -2.61
N ALA A 204 -5.35 -25.43 -1.83
CA ALA A 204 -4.78 -24.47 -0.89
C ALA A 204 -3.96 -25.14 0.23
N LEU A 205 -4.43 -26.28 0.74
CA LEU A 205 -3.68 -27.08 1.72
C LEU A 205 -2.43 -27.70 1.11
N ASN A 206 -2.49 -28.18 -0.13
CA ASN A 206 -1.35 -28.72 -0.84
C ASN A 206 -0.25 -27.66 -1.01
N LEU A 207 -0.60 -26.44 -1.41
CA LEU A 207 0.35 -25.32 -1.48
C LEU A 207 0.98 -25.01 -0.11
N LEU A 208 0.20 -25.04 0.98
CA LEU A 208 0.74 -24.87 2.33
C LEU A 208 1.79 -25.94 2.67
N PHE A 209 1.47 -27.22 2.42
CA PHE A 209 2.37 -28.32 2.74
C PHE A 209 3.59 -28.40 1.82
N GLU A 210 3.43 -28.04 0.55
CA GLU A 210 4.54 -27.89 -0.40
C GLU A 210 5.53 -26.84 0.11
N GLY A 211 5.06 -25.65 0.47
CA GLY A 211 5.93 -24.60 0.98
C GLY A 211 6.61 -24.96 2.31
N GLU A 212 5.94 -25.69 3.21
CA GLU A 212 6.56 -26.19 4.44
C GLU A 212 7.64 -27.26 4.16
N THR A 213 7.42 -28.09 3.14
CA THR A 213 8.39 -29.06 2.66
C THR A 213 9.61 -28.36 2.07
N ASN A 214 9.39 -27.37 1.20
CA ASN A 214 10.45 -26.56 0.59
C ASN A 214 11.27 -25.81 1.66
N ARG A 215 10.60 -25.24 2.67
CA ARG A 215 11.25 -24.63 3.83
C ARG A 215 12.13 -25.63 4.58
N SER A 216 11.63 -26.83 4.84
CA SER A 216 12.38 -27.89 5.54
C SER A 216 13.62 -28.32 4.77
N ILE A 217 13.50 -28.50 3.44
CA ILE A 217 14.62 -28.83 2.55
C ILE A 217 15.67 -27.71 2.56
N ALA A 218 15.23 -26.45 2.42
CA ALA A 218 16.13 -25.29 2.42
C ALA A 218 16.89 -25.14 3.75
N ALA A 219 16.24 -25.44 4.89
CA ALA A 219 16.87 -25.46 6.20
C ALA A 219 18.04 -26.46 6.27
N HIS A 220 17.84 -27.67 5.76
CA HIS A 220 18.86 -28.70 5.73
C HIS A 220 20.03 -28.37 4.78
N GLN A 221 19.75 -27.84 3.59
CA GLN A 221 20.79 -27.56 2.59
C GLN A 221 21.63 -26.32 2.93
N LEU A 222 21.03 -25.29 3.53
CA LEU A 222 21.71 -24.01 3.80
C LEU A 222 22.29 -23.90 5.22
N ASN A 223 22.27 -24.99 6.02
CA ASN A 223 22.52 -24.95 7.47
C ASN A 223 21.68 -23.87 8.18
N LYS A 224 20.48 -23.62 7.65
CA LYS A 224 19.59 -22.56 8.12
C LYS A 224 18.70 -23.12 9.20
N GLN A 225 18.68 -22.47 10.36
CA GLN A 225 17.79 -22.87 11.44
C GLN A 225 16.39 -22.29 11.20
N SER A 226 15.35 -23.11 11.07
CA SER A 226 13.97 -22.63 10.82
C SER A 226 13.43 -21.69 11.90
N SER A 227 14.00 -21.73 13.11
CA SER A 227 13.66 -20.83 14.22
C SER A 227 14.20 -19.40 14.04
N ARG A 228 15.01 -19.17 13.01
CA ARG A 228 15.72 -17.94 12.72
C ARG A 228 15.21 -17.21 11.49
N SER A 229 14.17 -17.71 10.84
CA SER A 229 13.50 -17.06 9.72
C SER A 229 12.07 -16.69 10.10
N HIS A 230 11.52 -15.70 9.39
CA HIS A 230 10.11 -15.37 9.46
C HIS A 230 9.40 -15.98 8.27
N CYS A 231 8.25 -16.60 8.49
CA CYS A 231 7.43 -17.18 7.44
C CYS A 231 6.11 -16.44 7.35
N ILE A 232 5.71 -16.11 6.13
CA ILE A 232 4.51 -15.34 5.84
C ILE A 232 3.72 -16.08 4.77
N PHE A 233 2.67 -16.78 5.19
CA PHE A 233 1.68 -17.37 4.31
C PHE A 233 0.55 -16.37 4.10
N THR A 234 0.23 -16.05 2.86
CA THR A 234 -0.76 -15.03 2.53
C THR A 234 -1.85 -15.62 1.65
N VAL A 235 -3.10 -15.42 2.04
CA VAL A 235 -4.27 -15.70 1.22
C VAL A 235 -4.84 -14.38 0.71
N TYR A 236 -4.95 -14.25 -0.60
CA TYR A 236 -5.57 -13.12 -1.27
C TYR A 236 -6.97 -13.52 -1.72
N LEU A 237 -7.94 -12.65 -1.43
CA LEU A 237 -9.33 -12.85 -1.82
C LEU A 237 -9.76 -11.71 -2.73
N GLU A 238 -10.43 -12.08 -3.81
CA GLU A 238 -11.12 -11.14 -4.69
C GLU A 238 -12.58 -11.59 -4.78
N SER A 239 -13.51 -10.77 -4.30
CA SER A 239 -14.94 -11.08 -4.29
C SER A 239 -15.69 -10.15 -5.23
N ARG A 240 -16.35 -10.73 -6.24
CA ARG A 240 -17.21 -10.02 -7.18
C ARG A 240 -18.66 -10.42 -6.95
N SER A 241 -19.57 -9.48 -6.86
CA SER A 241 -21.00 -9.79 -6.82
C SER A 241 -21.45 -10.41 -8.15
N ARG A 242 -22.23 -11.49 -8.12
CA ARG A 242 -22.84 -12.09 -9.31
C ARG A 242 -24.15 -11.41 -9.72
N THR A 243 -24.81 -10.74 -8.78
CA THR A 243 -26.13 -10.12 -8.96
C THR A 243 -26.05 -8.63 -9.24
N GLN A 244 -25.01 -7.95 -8.76
CA GLN A 244 -24.76 -6.54 -9.01
C GLN A 244 -23.77 -6.34 -10.17
N SER A 245 -23.54 -5.08 -10.54
CA SER A 245 -22.54 -4.73 -11.55
C SER A 245 -21.13 -5.20 -11.14
N ASN A 246 -20.51 -6.07 -11.96
CA ASN A 246 -19.11 -6.52 -11.82
C ASN A 246 -18.06 -5.40 -11.82
N ALA A 247 -18.45 -4.15 -12.08
CA ALA A 247 -17.56 -2.99 -12.03
C ALA A 247 -17.00 -2.73 -10.63
N LYS A 248 -17.71 -3.13 -9.57
CA LYS A 248 -17.26 -2.98 -8.18
C LYS A 248 -16.98 -4.36 -7.61
N TYR A 249 -15.83 -4.52 -6.98
CA TYR A 249 -15.44 -5.75 -6.30
C TYR A 249 -14.66 -5.43 -5.03
N THR A 250 -14.56 -6.39 -4.12
CA THR A 250 -13.75 -6.23 -2.92
C THR A 250 -12.49 -7.09 -3.01
N VAL A 251 -11.42 -6.60 -2.40
CA VAL A 251 -10.18 -7.34 -2.24
C VAL A 251 -9.80 -7.43 -0.76
N SER A 252 -9.15 -8.51 -0.37
CA SER A 252 -8.57 -8.59 0.96
C SER A 252 -7.34 -9.47 0.99
N LYS A 253 -6.49 -9.20 1.98
CA LYS A 253 -5.27 -9.93 2.25
C LYS A 253 -5.32 -10.51 3.66
N LEU A 254 -5.18 -11.82 3.76
CA LEU A 254 -5.10 -12.55 5.03
C LEU A 254 -3.67 -13.08 5.23
N ASN A 255 -2.90 -12.44 6.11
CA ASN A 255 -1.53 -12.81 6.40
C ASN A 255 -1.44 -13.69 7.65
N PHE A 256 -0.66 -14.75 7.56
CA PHE A 256 -0.28 -15.63 8.66
C PHE A 256 1.22 -15.56 8.84
N VAL A 257 1.67 -14.95 9.93
CA VAL A 257 3.06 -14.58 10.18
C VAL A 257 3.64 -15.41 11.33
N ASP A 258 4.48 -16.39 11.02
CA ASP A 258 5.28 -17.13 12.00
C ASP A 258 6.64 -16.43 12.13
N LEU A 259 6.81 -15.64 13.19
CA LEU A 259 8.03 -14.87 13.38
C LEU A 259 9.18 -15.77 13.87
N ALA A 260 10.42 -15.31 13.67
CA ALA A 260 11.60 -15.92 14.27
C ALA A 260 11.57 -15.89 15.81
N GLY A 261 12.42 -16.68 16.45
CA GLY A 261 12.62 -16.67 17.91
C GLY A 261 13.01 -15.29 18.44
N SER A 262 12.33 -14.83 19.50
CA SER A 262 12.59 -13.54 20.16
C SER A 262 13.70 -13.57 21.22
N GLU A 263 14.34 -14.72 21.44
CA GLU A 263 15.35 -14.89 22.49
C GLU A 263 16.63 -14.07 22.25
N ARG A 264 17.25 -13.63 23.35
CA ARG A 264 18.47 -12.81 23.29
C ARG A 264 19.72 -13.62 22.93
N LEU A 265 20.56 -13.02 22.07
CA LEU A 265 21.84 -13.57 21.64
C LEU A 265 22.82 -13.93 22.74
N SER A 266 22.74 -13.25 23.89
CA SER A 266 23.63 -13.49 25.02
C SER A 266 23.48 -14.89 25.63
N LYS A 267 22.36 -15.59 25.37
CA LYS A 267 22.13 -16.97 25.83
C LYS A 267 22.57 -18.03 24.82
N THR A 268 22.74 -17.66 23.55
CA THR A 268 23.29 -18.54 22.52
C THR A 268 24.82 -18.50 22.60
N LYS A 269 25.47 -19.61 23.02
CA LYS A 269 26.93 -19.80 23.01
C LYS A 269 27.45 -19.95 21.57
N SER A 270 27.12 -19.01 20.70
CA SER A 270 27.36 -19.09 19.26
C SER A 270 28.56 -18.23 18.87
N GLU A 271 29.62 -18.86 18.37
CA GLU A 271 30.82 -18.19 17.85
C GLU A 271 30.80 -18.11 16.30
N GLY A 272 31.57 -17.18 15.73
CA GLY A 272 31.77 -17.05 14.28
C GLY A 272 30.54 -16.58 13.48
N LYS A 273 30.33 -17.14 12.28
CA LYS A 273 29.23 -16.78 11.34
C LYS A 273 27.84 -16.86 11.96
N THR A 274 27.65 -17.75 12.93
CA THR A 274 26.42 -17.90 13.71
C THR A 274 26.08 -16.63 14.49
N LYS A 275 27.08 -15.84 14.91
CA LYS A 275 26.89 -14.56 15.63
C LYS A 275 26.41 -13.46 14.69
N GLU A 276 26.99 -13.35 13.49
CA GLU A 276 26.57 -12.39 12.46
C GLU A 276 25.12 -12.66 12.04
N GLU A 277 24.80 -13.92 11.76
CA GLU A 277 23.44 -14.37 11.44
C GLU A 277 22.45 -13.98 12.56
N ALA A 278 22.82 -14.27 13.81
CA ALA A 278 21.98 -13.97 14.96
C ALA A 278 21.81 -12.45 15.20
N MET A 279 22.77 -11.62 14.82
CA MET A 279 22.62 -10.15 14.77
C MET A 279 21.55 -9.71 13.76
N TYR A 280 21.53 -10.29 12.55
CA TYR A 280 20.54 -9.93 11.51
C TYR A 280 19.12 -10.42 11.83
N ILE A 281 18.96 -11.54 12.51
CA ILE A 281 17.64 -12.03 12.92
C ILE A 281 17.04 -11.11 13.97
N ASN A 282 17.84 -10.75 14.97
CA ASN A 282 17.46 -9.77 15.97
C ASN A 282 17.27 -8.38 15.37
N LYS A 283 17.90 -8.05 14.24
CA LYS A 283 17.69 -6.77 13.55
C LYS A 283 16.22 -6.59 13.15
N SER A 284 15.64 -7.57 12.45
CA SER A 284 14.23 -7.51 12.01
C SER A 284 13.24 -7.42 13.18
N LEU A 285 13.43 -8.23 14.24
CA LEU A 285 12.59 -8.17 15.44
C LEU A 285 12.81 -6.89 16.26
N SER A 286 14.04 -6.39 16.36
CA SER A 286 14.33 -5.12 17.04
C SER A 286 13.67 -3.95 16.32
N PHE A 287 13.67 -3.93 14.98
CA PHE A 287 12.96 -2.91 14.22
C PHE A 287 11.45 -3.05 14.34
N LEU A 288 10.93 -4.29 14.41
CA LEU A 288 9.52 -4.53 14.72
C LEU A 288 9.15 -3.93 16.09
N GLU A 289 9.98 -4.14 17.12
CA GLU A 289 9.77 -3.52 18.43
C GLU A 289 9.82 -1.99 18.37
N GLN A 290 10.76 -1.41 17.62
CA GLN A 290 10.86 0.04 17.44
C GLN A 290 9.64 0.61 16.71
N VAL A 291 9.12 -0.08 15.71
CA VAL A 291 7.87 0.28 15.00
C VAL A 291 6.70 0.28 15.97
N VAL A 292 6.53 -0.77 16.77
CA VAL A 292 5.45 -0.86 17.76
C VAL A 292 5.54 0.25 18.80
N ILE A 293 6.74 0.53 19.32
CA ILE A 293 6.96 1.63 20.26
C ILE A 293 6.65 2.99 19.62
N ALA A 294 7.05 3.19 18.36
CA ALA A 294 6.78 4.43 17.64
C ALA A 294 5.29 4.64 17.42
N LEU A 295 4.55 3.60 17.00
CA LEU A 295 3.10 3.64 16.80
C LEU A 295 2.29 3.78 18.09
N ALA A 296 2.78 3.21 19.19
CA ALA A 296 2.16 3.36 20.51
C ALA A 296 2.36 4.78 21.08
N SER A 297 3.39 5.51 20.62
CA SER A 297 3.65 6.89 21.01
C SER A 297 2.82 7.86 20.17
N ARG A 298 2.03 8.72 20.81
CA ARG A 298 1.16 9.70 20.11
C ARG A 298 1.91 10.88 19.45
N SER A 299 3.23 10.95 19.60
CA SER A 299 4.04 12.14 19.30
C SER A 299 5.14 11.92 18.26
N ARG A 300 5.12 10.81 17.51
CA ARG A 300 6.14 10.52 16.49
C ARG A 300 5.53 10.58 15.09
N ASP A 301 6.01 11.51 14.28
CA ASP A 301 5.56 11.68 12.90
C ASP A 301 6.14 10.60 11.96
N HIS A 302 7.33 10.08 12.27
CA HIS A 302 8.00 9.08 11.44
C HIS A 302 8.09 7.71 12.13
N VAL A 303 7.56 6.68 11.47
CA VAL A 303 7.63 5.27 11.90
C VAL A 303 8.59 4.50 10.99
N PRO A 304 9.61 3.81 11.53
CA PRO A 304 10.73 3.27 10.76
C PRO A 304 10.43 1.93 10.05
N PHE A 305 9.29 1.80 9.36
CA PHE A 305 8.91 0.55 8.68
C PHE A 305 9.94 0.08 7.64
N ARG A 306 10.67 1.00 7.00
CA ARG A 306 11.61 0.68 5.91
C ARG A 306 12.97 0.12 6.38
N GLN A 307 13.20 0.01 7.70
CA GLN A 307 14.50 -0.45 8.25
C GLN A 307 14.73 -1.97 8.16
N SER A 308 13.67 -2.76 7.98
CA SER A 308 13.75 -4.20 7.66
C SER A 308 12.71 -4.59 6.62
N LYS A 309 12.96 -5.67 5.87
CA LYS A 309 11.98 -6.23 4.92
C LYS A 309 10.69 -6.67 5.62
N LEU A 310 10.82 -7.26 6.81
CA LEU A 310 9.68 -7.69 7.63
C LEU A 310 8.78 -6.52 8.00
N THR A 311 9.35 -5.47 8.61
CA THR A 311 8.58 -4.28 9.01
C THR A 311 8.01 -3.55 7.82
N HIS A 312 8.72 -3.53 6.69
CA HIS A 312 8.23 -2.87 5.48
C HIS A 312 7.02 -3.62 4.92
N TYR A 313 7.09 -4.95 4.85
CA TYR A 313 5.97 -5.79 4.41
C TYR A 313 4.75 -5.68 5.34
N LEU A 314 4.97 -5.62 6.65
CA LEU A 314 3.91 -5.54 7.66
C LEU A 314 3.40 -4.11 7.93
N LYS A 315 3.80 -3.13 7.12
CA LYS A 315 3.38 -1.73 7.29
C LYS A 315 1.86 -1.59 7.41
N ASP A 316 1.11 -2.20 6.49
CA ASP A 316 -0.35 -2.14 6.51
C ASP A 316 -0.95 -2.96 7.66
N SER A 317 -0.22 -3.98 8.11
CA SER A 317 -0.65 -4.90 9.17
C SER A 317 -0.48 -4.35 10.58
N ILE A 318 0.34 -3.33 10.80
CA ILE A 318 0.63 -2.80 12.15
C ILE A 318 0.45 -1.29 12.11
N GLY A 319 -0.64 -0.78 12.66
CA GLY A 319 -0.89 0.67 12.61
C GLY A 319 -1.70 1.15 11.40
N GLY A 320 -2.14 0.24 10.51
CA GLY A 320 -2.78 0.58 9.25
C GLY A 320 -4.17 -0.05 9.06
N ASN A 321 -4.56 -0.19 7.79
CA ASN A 321 -5.81 -0.81 7.37
C ASN A 321 -5.73 -2.34 7.45
N CYS A 322 -5.86 -2.88 8.66
CA CYS A 322 -5.84 -4.32 8.92
C CYS A 322 -6.46 -4.68 10.26
N ASN A 323 -7.22 -5.78 10.31
CA ASN A 323 -7.59 -6.44 11.56
C ASN A 323 -6.41 -7.31 12.04
N THR A 324 -5.65 -6.79 12.99
CA THR A 324 -4.42 -7.43 13.44
C THR A 324 -4.61 -8.19 14.75
N LEU A 325 -4.10 -9.42 14.79
CA LEU A 325 -4.02 -10.28 15.96
C LEU A 325 -2.57 -10.68 16.20
N LEU A 326 -2.11 -10.50 17.44
CA LEU A 326 -0.86 -11.05 17.94
C LEU A 326 -1.15 -12.18 18.93
N ILE A 327 -0.56 -13.35 18.70
CA ILE A 327 -0.50 -14.45 19.66
C ILE A 327 0.90 -14.48 20.27
N ALA A 328 0.98 -14.13 21.55
CA ALA A 328 2.19 -14.17 22.34
C ALA A 328 2.39 -15.58 22.88
N ASN A 329 3.22 -16.37 22.19
CA ASN A 329 3.59 -17.73 22.59
C ASN A 329 4.59 -17.70 23.73
N MET A 330 4.23 -18.32 24.85
CA MET A 330 4.97 -18.28 26.11
C MET A 330 5.32 -19.70 26.56
N TRP A 331 6.41 -19.82 27.32
CA TRP A 331 6.85 -21.09 27.89
C TRP A 331 6.87 -21.00 29.41
N GLY A 332 5.94 -21.74 30.03
CA GLY A 332 5.73 -21.70 31.48
C GLY A 332 6.80 -22.40 32.34
N ASP A 333 7.89 -22.91 31.75
CA ASP A 333 8.93 -23.59 32.53
C ASP A 333 9.86 -22.57 33.20
N ARG A 334 10.35 -22.91 34.39
CA ARG A 334 11.18 -22.02 35.20
C ARG A 334 12.41 -21.43 34.48
N PRO A 335 13.17 -22.19 33.66
CA PRO A 335 14.32 -21.62 32.93
C PRO A 335 13.94 -20.56 31.89
N GLN A 336 12.67 -20.50 31.48
CA GLN A 336 12.17 -19.69 30.36
C GLN A 336 11.42 -18.43 30.81
N ILE A 337 11.27 -18.22 32.12
CA ILE A 337 10.49 -17.10 32.67
C ILE A 337 10.98 -15.74 32.15
N GLU A 338 12.29 -15.51 32.06
CA GLU A 338 12.84 -14.23 31.61
C GLU A 338 12.44 -13.88 30.16
N GLU A 339 12.41 -14.89 29.28
CA GLU A 339 11.99 -14.72 27.89
C GLU A 339 10.46 -14.56 27.83
N THR A 340 9.71 -15.31 28.64
CA THR A 340 8.26 -15.15 28.78
C THR A 340 7.87 -13.73 29.23
N VAL A 341 8.59 -13.15 30.20
CA VAL A 341 8.43 -11.74 30.61
C VAL A 341 8.73 -10.80 29.43
N SER A 342 9.80 -11.06 28.68
CA SER A 342 10.15 -10.25 27.51
C SER A 342 9.04 -10.29 26.45
N THR A 343 8.49 -11.48 26.18
CA THR A 343 7.35 -11.68 25.27
C THR A 343 6.09 -10.95 25.75
N MET A 344 5.73 -11.03 27.03
CA MET A 344 4.58 -10.30 27.58
C MET A 344 4.75 -8.78 27.54
N ARG A 345 5.98 -8.28 27.72
CA ARG A 345 6.28 -6.83 27.59
C ARG A 345 6.10 -6.34 26.16
N PHE A 346 6.50 -7.13 25.16
CA PHE A 346 6.22 -6.79 23.77
C PHE A 346 4.72 -6.83 23.48
N ALA A 347 4.03 -7.90 23.92
CA ALA A 347 2.60 -8.10 23.75
C ALA A 347 1.77 -6.92 24.29
N THR A 348 2.07 -6.45 25.50
CA THR A 348 1.37 -5.30 26.11
C THR A 348 1.61 -3.98 25.36
N ARG A 349 2.78 -3.79 24.75
CA ARG A 349 3.02 -2.62 23.88
C ARG A 349 2.24 -2.71 22.58
N MET A 350 2.12 -3.91 22.01
CA MET A 350 1.35 -4.13 20.78
C MET A 350 -0.12 -3.76 20.96
N MET A 351 -0.71 -4.03 22.13
CA MET A 351 -2.10 -3.62 22.44
C MET A 351 -2.34 -2.10 22.38
N CYS A 352 -1.28 -1.29 22.47
CA CYS A 352 -1.40 0.17 22.39
C CYS A 352 -1.43 0.68 20.95
N VAL A 353 -1.13 -0.17 19.96
CA VAL A 353 -1.18 0.18 18.54
C VAL A 353 -2.64 0.24 18.08
N ALA A 354 -3.00 1.37 17.47
CA ALA A 354 -4.30 1.56 16.84
C ALA A 354 -4.29 1.00 15.41
N SER A 355 -5.44 0.55 14.93
CA SER A 355 -5.68 -0.01 13.61
C SER A 355 -6.97 0.57 13.05
N GLU A 356 -6.98 0.82 11.74
CA GLU A 356 -8.10 1.43 11.02
C GLU A 356 -8.60 0.51 9.89
N PRO A 357 -9.13 -0.69 10.23
CA PRO A 357 -9.60 -1.64 9.23
C PRO A 357 -10.81 -1.11 8.48
N CYS A 358 -10.74 -1.10 7.15
CA CYS A 358 -11.84 -0.78 6.24
C CYS A 358 -12.03 -1.87 5.18
N ILE A 359 -13.18 -1.85 4.50
CA ILE A 359 -13.46 -2.74 3.38
C ILE A 359 -12.72 -2.19 2.16
N ASN A 360 -11.87 -3.01 1.53
CA ASN A 360 -11.15 -2.57 0.34
C ASN A 360 -12.02 -2.78 -0.89
N GLU A 361 -12.64 -1.70 -1.36
CA GLU A 361 -13.44 -1.67 -2.58
C GLU A 361 -12.59 -1.20 -3.76
N VAL A 362 -12.60 -1.98 -4.84
CA VAL A 362 -11.89 -1.67 -6.07
C VAL A 362 -12.90 -1.58 -7.20
N TYR A 363 -12.62 -0.69 -8.14
CA TYR A 363 -13.42 -0.51 -9.33
C TYR A 363 -12.62 -0.95 -10.56
N ASP A 364 -13.19 -1.86 -11.35
CA ASP A 364 -12.63 -2.22 -12.65
C ASP A 364 -12.74 -1.01 -13.58
N PRO A 365 -11.63 -0.41 -14.03
CA PRO A 365 -11.68 0.84 -14.80
C PRO A 365 -12.46 0.70 -16.10
N ALA A 366 -12.34 -0.43 -16.80
CA ALA A 366 -13.03 -0.65 -18.07
C ALA A 366 -14.54 -0.80 -17.86
N LEU A 367 -14.94 -1.56 -16.85
CA LEU A 367 -16.35 -1.73 -16.52
C LEU A 367 -16.96 -0.45 -15.93
N LEU A 368 -16.20 0.32 -15.15
CA LEU A 368 -16.61 1.61 -14.62
C LEU A 368 -16.86 2.62 -15.75
N VAL A 369 -15.93 2.73 -16.70
CA VAL A 369 -16.10 3.59 -17.90
C VAL A 369 -17.35 3.17 -18.66
N LYS A 370 -17.55 1.87 -18.90
CA LYS A 370 -18.75 1.36 -19.59
C LYS A 370 -20.04 1.61 -18.82
N LYS A 371 -19.99 1.66 -17.48
CA LYS A 371 -21.13 2.03 -16.63
C LYS A 371 -21.43 3.52 -16.76
N LEU A 372 -20.41 4.37 -16.60
CA LEU A 372 -20.52 5.83 -16.70
C LEU A 372 -21.01 6.25 -18.09
N GLN A 373 -20.54 5.62 -19.17
CA GLN A 373 -21.04 5.88 -20.53
C GLN A 373 -22.54 5.60 -20.68
N ARG A 374 -23.03 4.49 -20.11
CA ARG A 374 -24.46 4.16 -20.11
C ARG A 374 -25.28 5.15 -19.30
N GLU A 375 -24.76 5.55 -18.14
CA GLU A 375 -25.41 6.53 -17.27
C GLU A 375 -25.48 7.91 -17.92
N ILE A 376 -24.42 8.36 -18.60
CA ILE A 376 -24.41 9.57 -19.43
C ILE A 376 -25.45 9.47 -20.55
N GLN A 377 -25.55 8.33 -21.22
CA GLN A 377 -26.54 8.15 -22.29
C GLN A 377 -27.98 8.20 -21.75
N HIS A 378 -28.22 7.60 -20.58
CA HIS A 378 -29.52 7.62 -19.93
C HIS A 378 -29.91 9.04 -19.50
N LEU A 379 -29.01 9.75 -18.81
CA LEU A 379 -29.22 11.14 -18.40
C LEU A 379 -29.43 12.07 -19.60
N LYS A 380 -28.69 11.87 -20.69
CA LYS A 380 -28.93 12.61 -21.96
C LYS A 380 -30.33 12.35 -22.52
N SER A 381 -30.84 11.12 -22.40
CA SER A 381 -32.18 10.77 -22.86
C SER A 381 -33.27 11.37 -21.98
N GLU A 382 -33.08 11.36 -20.65
CA GLU A 382 -34.00 12.03 -19.70
C GLU A 382 -34.04 13.54 -19.95
N LEU A 383 -32.88 14.18 -20.16
CA LEU A 383 -32.81 15.60 -20.50
C LEU A 383 -33.54 15.90 -21.81
N ALA A 384 -33.35 15.09 -22.85
CA ALA A 384 -34.06 15.25 -24.12
C ALA A 384 -35.59 15.11 -23.96
N MET A 385 -36.04 14.17 -23.13
CA MET A 385 -37.47 14.00 -22.80
C MET A 385 -38.01 15.20 -22.02
N HIS A 386 -37.27 15.70 -21.03
CA HIS A 386 -37.63 16.89 -20.26
C HIS A 386 -37.72 18.14 -21.15
N ASP A 387 -36.77 18.34 -22.06
CA ASP A 387 -36.79 19.46 -23.02
C ASP A 387 -38.03 19.37 -23.93
N THR A 388 -38.35 18.17 -24.41
CA THR A 388 -39.56 17.92 -25.22
C THR A 388 -40.84 18.25 -24.43
N LEU A 389 -40.93 17.82 -23.16
CA LEU A 389 -42.11 18.07 -22.32
C LEU A 389 -42.26 19.54 -21.92
N THR A 390 -41.17 20.29 -21.85
CA THR A 390 -41.17 21.73 -21.52
C THR A 390 -41.24 22.62 -22.76
N ASN A 391 -41.49 22.05 -23.94
CA ASN A 391 -41.53 22.76 -25.22
C ASN A 391 -40.25 23.56 -25.52
N ARG A 392 -39.11 23.11 -24.97
CA ARG A 392 -37.79 23.64 -25.28
C ARG A 392 -37.26 22.96 -26.54
N SER A 393 -36.53 23.72 -27.37
CA SER A 393 -35.84 23.17 -28.53
C SER A 393 -34.87 22.08 -28.08
N MET A 394 -34.85 20.96 -28.80
CA MET A 394 -33.99 19.82 -28.46
C MET A 394 -32.51 20.24 -28.53
N ILE A 395 -31.83 20.25 -27.39
CA ILE A 395 -30.42 20.65 -27.32
C ILE A 395 -29.56 19.44 -27.72
N SER A 396 -28.91 19.49 -28.89
CA SER A 396 -27.95 18.46 -29.29
C SER A 396 -26.61 18.66 -28.56
N TYR A 397 -26.13 17.59 -27.93
CA TYR A 397 -24.87 17.56 -27.19
C TYR A 397 -23.70 16.95 -27.98
N ASP A 398 -23.80 16.84 -29.30
CA ASP A 398 -22.69 16.43 -30.19
C ASP A 398 -21.79 17.62 -30.55
N PRO A 399 -20.47 17.44 -30.80
CA PRO A 399 -19.57 18.53 -31.15
C PRO A 399 -20.18 19.49 -32.19
N LEU A 400 -19.96 20.81 -32.04
CA LEU A 400 -20.47 21.79 -33.00
C LEU A 400 -20.04 21.38 -34.42
N SER A 401 -20.99 21.31 -35.34
CA SER A 401 -20.67 21.03 -36.74
C SER A 401 -19.84 22.17 -37.32
N GLU A 402 -19.09 21.90 -38.39
CA GLU A 402 -18.32 22.95 -39.07
C GLU A 402 -19.21 24.11 -39.54
N GLN A 403 -20.46 23.81 -39.91
CA GLN A 403 -21.45 24.84 -40.26
C GLN A 403 -21.84 25.70 -39.05
N GLN A 404 -22.10 25.09 -37.89
CA GLN A 404 -22.42 25.84 -36.67
C GLN A 404 -21.24 26.68 -36.18
N LYS A 405 -20.01 26.16 -36.29
CA LYS A 405 -18.80 26.93 -35.98
C LYS A 405 -18.64 28.13 -36.92
N TYR A 406 -18.89 27.94 -38.21
CA TYR A 406 -18.86 29.02 -39.20
C TYR A 406 -19.91 30.10 -38.92
N GLU A 407 -21.13 29.70 -38.55
CA GLU A 407 -22.20 30.62 -38.15
C GLU A 407 -21.81 31.42 -36.91
N ILE A 408 -21.29 30.77 -35.87
CA ILE A 408 -20.77 31.44 -34.66
C ILE A 408 -19.67 32.45 -35.04
N ARG A 409 -18.70 32.05 -35.88
CA ARG A 409 -17.62 32.94 -36.32
C ARG A 409 -18.13 34.14 -37.09
N THR A 410 -19.14 33.95 -37.93
CA THR A 410 -19.78 35.03 -38.69
C THR A 410 -20.52 35.99 -37.75
N GLN A 411 -21.27 35.47 -36.78
CA GLN A 411 -21.96 36.30 -35.80
C GLN A 411 -20.99 37.10 -34.92
N VAL A 412 -19.91 36.48 -34.45
CA VAL A 412 -18.85 37.15 -33.68
C VAL A 412 -18.20 38.26 -34.51
N GLN A 413 -17.89 38.00 -35.78
CA GLN A 413 -17.31 39.01 -36.67
C GLN A 413 -18.26 40.20 -36.88
N ARG A 414 -19.54 39.91 -37.13
CA ARG A 414 -20.58 40.95 -37.27
C ARG A 414 -20.84 41.72 -35.97
N PHE A 415 -20.66 41.09 -34.83
CA PHE A 415 -20.76 41.77 -33.55
C PHE A 415 -19.56 42.71 -33.34
N LEU A 416 -18.35 42.25 -33.66
CA LEU A 416 -17.13 43.04 -33.55
C LEU A 416 -17.08 44.23 -34.54
N ASP A 417 -17.63 44.09 -35.74
CA ASP A 417 -17.72 45.17 -36.72
C ASP A 417 -18.92 46.13 -36.50
N GLY A 418 -19.76 45.84 -35.50
CA GLY A 418 -20.93 46.65 -35.15
C GLY A 418 -22.15 46.46 -36.04
N SER A 419 -22.14 45.48 -36.96
CA SER A 419 -23.30 45.13 -37.80
C SER A 419 -24.30 44.19 -37.12
N LEU A 420 -24.04 43.80 -35.88
CA LEU A 420 -24.91 42.99 -35.02
C LEU A 420 -24.80 43.48 -33.57
N ASP A 421 -25.93 43.84 -32.96
CA ASP A 421 -25.95 44.38 -31.58
C ASP A 421 -25.88 43.28 -30.50
N GLU A 422 -26.41 42.08 -30.78
CA GLU A 422 -26.44 40.96 -29.85
C GLU A 422 -26.19 39.62 -30.58
N ILE A 423 -25.39 38.75 -29.97
CA ILE A 423 -25.14 37.39 -30.46
C ILE A 423 -26.23 36.47 -29.92
N ASP A 424 -26.91 35.73 -30.81
CA ASP A 424 -27.95 34.79 -30.41
C ASP A 424 -27.30 33.52 -29.82
N ILE A 425 -27.58 33.27 -28.54
CA ILE A 425 -27.02 32.16 -27.78
C ILE A 425 -28.15 31.28 -27.28
N VAL A 426 -28.21 30.08 -27.83
CA VAL A 426 -29.27 29.10 -27.55
C VAL A 426 -28.87 28.14 -26.43
N ASN A 427 -27.56 27.91 -26.22
CA ASN A 427 -27.08 27.00 -25.18
C ASN A 427 -25.65 27.30 -24.69
N LEU A 428 -25.27 26.64 -23.59
CA LEU A 428 -23.95 26.79 -22.97
C LEU A 428 -22.78 26.44 -23.91
N ARG A 429 -22.98 25.55 -24.89
CA ARG A 429 -21.91 25.21 -25.84
C ARG A 429 -21.67 26.32 -26.85
N GLN A 430 -22.72 26.99 -27.32
CA GLN A 430 -22.57 28.19 -28.14
C GLN A 430 -21.86 29.29 -27.35
N ILE A 431 -22.12 29.43 -26.04
CA ILE A 431 -21.35 30.34 -25.18
C ILE A 431 -19.85 30.01 -25.27
N VAL A 432 -19.47 28.76 -25.03
CA VAL A 432 -18.06 28.34 -25.08
C VAL A 432 -17.47 28.56 -26.48
N GLY A 433 -18.15 28.12 -27.54
CA GLY A 433 -17.66 28.28 -28.92
C GLY A 433 -17.56 29.75 -29.36
N THR A 434 -18.47 30.60 -28.92
CA THR A 434 -18.42 32.05 -29.14
C THR A 434 -17.20 32.65 -28.46
N PHE A 435 -16.94 32.34 -27.18
CA PHE A 435 -15.76 32.83 -26.47
C PHE A 435 -14.44 32.29 -27.04
N GLU A 436 -14.40 31.02 -27.47
CA GLU A 436 -13.25 30.46 -28.20
C GLU A 436 -12.99 31.25 -29.49
N THR A 437 -14.05 31.56 -30.24
CA THR A 437 -13.93 32.33 -31.49
C THR A 437 -13.47 33.77 -31.24
N PHE A 438 -13.98 34.44 -30.20
CA PHE A 438 -13.49 35.76 -29.79
C PHE A 438 -11.99 35.71 -29.46
N LYS A 439 -11.55 34.68 -28.74
CA LYS A 439 -10.14 34.48 -28.39
C LYS A 439 -9.28 34.28 -29.64
N ASP A 440 -9.72 33.44 -30.57
CA ASP A 440 -9.01 33.19 -31.83
C ASP A 440 -8.90 34.47 -32.66
N MET A 441 -10.01 35.21 -32.83
CA MET A 441 -10.03 36.46 -33.58
C MET A 441 -9.18 37.56 -32.93
N TYR A 442 -9.17 37.64 -31.60
CA TYR A 442 -8.29 38.56 -30.88
C TYR A 442 -6.81 38.23 -31.14
N ASN A 443 -6.42 36.95 -31.06
CA ASN A 443 -5.05 36.52 -31.33
C ASN A 443 -4.65 36.76 -32.80
N ASP A 444 -5.58 36.55 -33.74
CA ASP A 444 -5.36 36.83 -35.16
C ASP A 444 -5.15 38.33 -35.38
N MET A 445 -5.97 39.17 -34.75
CA MET A 445 -5.85 40.63 -34.81
C MET A 445 -4.55 41.12 -34.15
N GLU A 446 -4.15 40.54 -33.03
CA GLU A 446 -2.88 40.86 -32.36
C GLU A 446 -1.69 40.52 -33.27
N LYS A 447 -1.69 39.33 -33.91
CA LYS A 447 -0.66 38.94 -34.88
C LYS A 447 -0.65 39.84 -36.11
N GLU A 448 -1.82 40.21 -36.64
CA GLU A 448 -1.91 41.09 -37.80
C GLU A 448 -1.42 42.51 -37.46
N MET A 449 -1.78 43.01 -36.28
CA MET A 449 -1.27 44.29 -35.78
C MET A 449 0.24 44.24 -35.58
N GLU A 450 0.77 43.17 -34.99
CA GLU A 450 2.21 42.98 -34.82
C GLU A 450 2.93 42.92 -36.18
N ALA A 451 2.38 42.19 -37.15
CA ALA A 451 2.92 42.13 -38.51
C ALA A 451 2.91 43.51 -39.20
N ARG A 452 1.80 44.24 -39.11
CA ARG A 452 1.69 45.61 -39.66
C ARG A 452 2.63 46.59 -38.96
N LEU A 453 2.84 46.47 -37.66
CA LEU A 453 3.79 47.29 -36.91
C LEU A 453 5.23 46.94 -37.29
N ARG A 454 5.56 45.65 -37.45
CA ARG A 454 6.86 45.19 -37.95
C ARG A 454 7.14 45.75 -39.35
N GLU A 455 6.15 45.74 -40.23
CA GLU A 455 6.27 46.27 -41.59
C GLU A 455 6.39 47.81 -41.62
N LYS A 456 5.54 48.52 -40.85
CA LYS A 456 5.46 49.99 -40.85
C LYS A 456 6.60 50.68 -40.11
N TYR A 457 7.09 50.09 -39.02
CA TYR A 457 8.14 50.68 -38.19
C TYR A 457 9.51 50.01 -38.35
N MET A 458 9.64 49.04 -39.27
CA MET A 458 10.83 48.18 -39.39
C MET A 458 11.34 47.74 -38.01
N LEU A 459 10.44 47.23 -37.18
CA LEU A 459 10.81 46.75 -35.84
C LEU A 459 11.67 45.50 -36.02
N VAL A 460 12.98 45.72 -35.92
CA VAL A 460 13.99 44.69 -35.95
C VAL A 460 13.81 43.80 -34.73
N ASP A 461 13.65 42.50 -34.96
CA ASP A 461 13.78 41.52 -33.88
C ASP A 461 15.20 41.61 -33.32
N LYS A 462 15.36 42.14 -32.12
CA LYS A 462 16.68 42.31 -31.46
C LYS A 462 17.38 40.97 -31.21
N THR A 463 16.70 39.86 -31.42
CA THR A 463 17.26 38.51 -31.26
C THR A 463 17.71 37.88 -32.58
N ASP A 464 17.40 38.48 -33.73
CA ASP A 464 17.83 38.01 -35.05
C ASP A 464 18.94 38.88 -35.67
N PRO A 465 20.19 38.39 -35.78
CA PRO A 465 21.33 39.13 -36.32
C PRO A 465 21.15 39.59 -37.78
N ALA A 466 20.40 38.84 -38.60
CA ALA A 466 20.22 39.15 -40.01
C ALA A 466 19.31 40.37 -40.19
N SER A 467 18.27 40.45 -39.36
CA SER A 467 17.35 41.58 -39.31
C SER A 467 18.03 42.88 -38.85
N ILE A 468 19.00 42.79 -37.92
CA ILE A 468 19.80 43.93 -37.45
C ILE A 468 20.74 44.45 -38.55
N ALA A 469 21.43 43.55 -39.25
CA ALA A 469 22.34 43.93 -40.34
C ALA A 469 21.60 44.63 -41.49
N ALA A 470 20.42 44.12 -41.87
CA ALA A 470 19.61 44.72 -42.93
C ALA A 470 19.09 46.12 -42.58
N ALA A 471 18.77 46.37 -41.31
CA ALA A 471 18.34 47.68 -40.84
C ALA A 471 19.49 48.70 -40.74
N GLN A 472 20.68 48.27 -40.32
CA GLN A 472 21.88 49.11 -40.29
C GLN A 472 22.30 49.55 -41.69
N GLN A 473 22.28 48.64 -42.66
CA GLN A 473 22.67 48.93 -44.03
C GLN A 473 21.73 49.91 -44.73
N ARG A 474 20.41 49.83 -44.46
CA ARG A 474 19.45 50.81 -44.99
C ARG A 474 19.47 52.16 -44.27
N LEU A 475 19.86 52.20 -43.00
CA LEU A 475 20.07 53.46 -42.28
C LEU A 475 21.29 54.20 -42.85
N GLU A 476 22.37 53.48 -43.19
CA GLU A 476 23.52 54.04 -43.91
C GLU A 476 23.12 54.59 -45.28
N ASP A 477 22.26 53.87 -46.03
CA ASP A 477 21.75 54.36 -47.32
C ASP A 477 20.92 55.65 -47.17
N LEU A 478 20.08 55.76 -46.13
CA LEU A 478 19.29 56.98 -45.84
C LEU A 478 20.16 58.15 -45.38
N MET A 479 21.19 57.91 -44.57
CA MET A 479 22.13 58.95 -44.14
C MET A 479 23.00 59.46 -45.32
N ASN A 480 23.29 58.61 -46.30
CA ASN A 480 24.00 58.99 -47.52
C ASN A 480 23.12 59.82 -48.48
N LEU A 481 21.80 59.76 -48.36
CA LEU A 481 20.86 60.59 -49.13
C LEU A 481 20.73 62.02 -48.57
N GLU A 482 20.91 62.23 -47.27
CA GLU A 482 20.81 63.56 -46.63
C GLU A 482 22.08 64.43 -46.74
N GLN A 483 23.25 63.85 -47.08
CA GLN A 483 24.49 64.63 -47.30
C GLN A 483 24.56 65.32 -48.68
N GLY A 484 23.52 65.23 -49.51
CA GLY A 484 23.50 65.69 -50.90
C GLY A 484 22.77 67.02 -51.20
N THR A 485 22.23 67.74 -50.21
CA THR A 485 21.48 68.99 -50.45
C THR A 485 21.91 70.14 -49.56
N ASP A 486 22.39 71.21 -50.20
CA ASP A 486 23.03 72.41 -49.64
C ASP A 486 22.03 73.58 -49.50
N PHE A 487 22.29 74.46 -48.50
CA PHE A 487 21.61 75.73 -48.14
C PHE A 487 20.16 75.65 -47.57
N MET A 488 19.79 76.32 -46.46
CA MET A 488 20.01 77.73 -46.10
C MET A 488 19.68 78.00 -44.61
N GLU A 489 20.48 78.81 -43.90
CA GLU A 489 20.21 79.33 -42.54
C GLU A 489 19.10 80.41 -42.50
N VAL A 490 18.14 80.32 -41.56
CA VAL A 490 17.58 81.44 -40.77
C VAL A 490 16.82 80.89 -39.52
N PRO A 491 16.52 81.66 -38.45
CA PRO A 491 16.96 81.33 -37.10
C PRO A 491 15.82 80.97 -36.13
N ALA A 492 16.25 80.54 -34.94
CA ALA A 492 15.48 80.13 -33.78
C ALA A 492 14.24 80.97 -33.46
N THR A 493 13.11 80.27 -33.24
CA THR A 493 12.04 80.73 -32.34
C THR A 493 11.69 79.63 -31.36
N SER A 494 11.81 79.99 -30.08
CA SER A 494 11.40 79.24 -28.90
C SER A 494 9.88 79.11 -28.84
N ALA A 495 9.38 77.90 -28.64
CA ALA A 495 8.05 77.68 -28.05
C ALA A 495 8.05 76.36 -27.25
N SER A 496 8.05 76.54 -25.94
CA SER A 496 7.64 75.57 -24.92
C SER A 496 6.17 75.18 -25.09
N MET A 497 5.84 73.90 -24.88
CA MET A 497 4.64 73.42 -24.16
C MET A 497 4.62 71.89 -24.27
N SER A 498 5.05 71.18 -23.23
CA SER A 498 4.22 70.66 -22.13
C SER A 498 3.49 69.36 -22.51
N PHE A 499 4.01 68.28 -21.94
CA PHE A 499 3.36 66.97 -21.84
C PHE A 499 2.00 67.06 -21.13
N ASN A 500 1.01 66.40 -21.72
CA ASN A 500 -0.15 65.70 -21.16
C ASN A 500 -0.88 65.17 -22.42
N THR A 501 -1.08 63.87 -22.65
CA THR A 501 -1.55 62.78 -21.79
C THR A 501 -1.18 61.46 -22.45
#